data_AF-A0A871R3S5-F1
#
_entry.id   AF-A0A871R3S5-F1
#
_cell.length_a   1.000
_cell.length_b   1.000
_cell.length_c   1.000
_cell.angle_alpha   90.00
_cell.angle_beta   90.00
_cell.angle_gamma   90.00
#
_symmetry.space_group_name_H-M   'P 1'
#
loop_
_entity.id
_entity.type
_entity.pdbx_description
1 polymer ?
#
loop_
_entity_poly.entity_id
_entity_poly.type
_entity_poly.pdbx_seq_one_letter_code
_entity_poly.pdbx_strand_id
1 'polypeptide(L)'
;MSEEKKYIAALVIDFLVSSVETGDVPEDNKDSVEFAVESIQDAFNVKKEEVSKIIKDKFSGKKLTDIVNFSGKKESSENKEDDKVSDDLSDEDKAKADALKLEGNKAMTQRDFLGAIQKYSEAIEINPTNAVYFSNRAAAYSSARKHNLALKDAERAIKLDSKYAKAWSRLGLAKYVLGDAKGAMEAYEQGLKIEGANPSATMKKGYETAKKRVAEQNDTSSEQSNTSDARDSNSATGGNPLGGLSGLLNNPNVMQAAQQMMQNPEAMRGLMNNPQLRQMAQSMGLGGAGGNGAGATGGNGSSPSLQDLMNNPMLRNLASQFMGGQQGNQDSNDSSSGNNNNNNAGQ
;
A
#
# COMPACT_ATOMS: atom_id res chain seq x y z
N MET A 1 41.22 -20.43 6.66
CA MET A 1 40.16 -19.60 6.04
C MET A 1 40.23 -19.82 4.53
N SER A 2 39.11 -19.88 3.80
CA SER A 2 39.19 -20.05 2.35
C SER A 2 39.67 -18.76 1.66
N GLU A 3 40.52 -18.91 0.65
CA GLU A 3 41.05 -17.78 -0.15
C GLU A 3 39.92 -16.93 -0.75
N GLU A 4 38.80 -17.55 -1.10
CA GLU A 4 37.60 -16.85 -1.60
C GLU A 4 37.03 -15.84 -0.58
N LYS A 5 37.02 -16.19 0.71
CA LYS A 5 36.56 -15.28 1.78
C LYS A 5 37.51 -14.10 1.95
N LYS A 6 38.82 -14.34 1.74
CA LYS A 6 39.84 -13.30 1.77
C LYS A 6 39.66 -12.30 0.61
N TYR A 7 39.29 -12.77 -0.58
CA TYR A 7 39.02 -11.91 -1.74
C TYR A 7 37.78 -11.04 -1.56
N ILE A 8 36.71 -11.60 -0.99
CA ILE A 8 35.49 -10.84 -0.69
C ILE A 8 35.77 -9.79 0.37
N ALA A 9 36.52 -10.13 1.43
CA ALA A 9 36.92 -9.17 2.45
C ALA A 9 37.73 -8.00 1.86
N ALA A 10 38.64 -8.27 0.91
CA ALA A 10 39.40 -7.22 0.23
C ALA A 10 38.50 -6.24 -0.55
N LEU A 11 37.44 -6.72 -1.20
CA LEU A 11 36.47 -5.86 -1.88
C LEU A 11 35.70 -4.94 -0.91
N VAL A 12 35.32 -5.46 0.25
CA VAL A 12 34.60 -4.68 1.28
C VAL A 12 35.54 -3.63 1.90
N ILE A 13 36.80 -3.99 2.15
CA ILE A 13 37.81 -3.05 2.65
C ILE A 13 38.03 -1.90 1.67
N ASP A 14 38.23 -2.18 0.38
CA ASP A 14 38.43 -1.14 -0.65
C ASP A 14 37.22 -0.21 -0.79
N PHE A 15 36.00 -0.75 -0.65
CA PHE A 15 34.78 0.04 -0.64
C PHE A 15 34.74 1.01 0.56
N LEU A 16 34.94 0.50 1.78
CA LEU A 16 34.88 1.32 2.99
C LEU A 16 35.93 2.43 2.99
N VAL A 17 37.17 2.11 2.57
CA VAL A 17 38.25 3.10 2.44
C VAL A 17 37.89 4.14 1.37
N SER A 18 37.42 3.70 0.19
CA SER A 18 37.01 4.61 -0.89
C SER A 18 35.87 5.53 -0.44
N SER A 19 34.88 5.03 0.32
CA SER A 19 33.73 5.83 0.79
C SER A 19 34.11 6.92 1.78
N VAL A 20 35.21 6.74 2.53
CA VAL A 20 35.77 7.80 3.39
C VAL A 20 36.51 8.84 2.55
N GLU A 21 37.25 8.42 1.53
CA GLU A 21 38.00 9.31 0.63
C GLU A 21 37.08 10.15 -0.27
N THR A 22 35.96 9.58 -0.75
CA THR A 22 34.97 10.26 -1.60
C THR A 22 34.01 11.16 -0.83
N GLY A 23 33.98 11.06 0.51
CA GLY A 23 33.09 11.84 1.36
C GLY A 23 31.65 11.32 1.42
N ASP A 24 31.42 10.06 1.04
CA ASP A 24 30.11 9.41 1.14
C ASP A 24 29.73 9.09 2.61
N VAL A 25 30.72 9.10 3.50
CA VAL A 25 30.57 8.92 4.94
C VAL A 25 30.68 10.28 5.65
N PRO A 26 29.71 10.65 6.51
CA PRO A 26 29.81 11.85 7.35
C PRO A 26 31.11 11.88 8.17
N GLU A 27 31.69 13.06 8.39
CA GLU A 27 32.97 13.19 9.10
C GLU A 27 32.95 12.57 10.50
N ASP A 28 31.83 12.70 11.21
CA ASP A 28 31.62 12.12 12.56
C ASP A 28 31.69 10.58 12.57
N ASN A 29 31.61 9.93 11.42
CA ASN A 29 31.60 8.47 11.27
C ASN A 29 32.90 7.91 10.69
N LYS A 30 33.90 8.73 10.34
CA LYS A 30 35.17 8.27 9.74
C LYS A 30 35.90 7.28 10.64
N ASP A 31 36.06 7.61 11.92
CA ASP A 31 36.73 6.76 12.92
C ASP A 31 36.03 5.39 13.07
N SER A 32 34.70 5.38 12.96
CA SER A 32 33.91 4.14 13.04
C SER A 32 34.14 3.25 11.82
N VAL A 33 34.34 3.84 10.64
CA VAL A 33 34.64 3.10 9.41
C VAL A 33 36.07 2.58 9.42
N GLU A 34 37.04 3.37 9.91
CA GLU A 34 38.43 2.91 10.07
C GLU A 34 38.52 1.71 11.01
N PHE A 35 37.85 1.75 12.15
CA PHE A 35 37.77 0.61 13.07
C PHE A 35 37.13 -0.64 12.44
N ALA A 36 36.09 -0.44 11.61
CA ALA A 36 35.47 -1.53 10.87
C ALA A 36 36.43 -2.15 9.85
N VAL A 37 37.23 -1.33 9.16
CA VAL A 37 38.26 -1.80 8.22
C VAL A 37 39.31 -2.64 8.95
N GLU A 38 39.84 -2.17 10.07
CA GLU A 38 40.81 -2.92 10.87
C GLU A 38 40.23 -4.25 11.38
N SER A 39 38.99 -4.22 11.88
CA SER A 39 38.30 -5.42 12.33
C SER A 39 38.14 -6.46 11.21
N ILE A 40 37.86 -6.03 9.98
CA ILE A 40 37.76 -6.93 8.81
C ILE A 40 39.14 -7.43 8.39
N GLN A 41 40.17 -6.57 8.41
CA GLN A 41 41.54 -6.96 8.09
C GLN A 41 42.04 -8.06 9.02
N ASP A 42 41.80 -7.93 10.32
CA ASP A 42 42.19 -8.93 11.33
C ASP A 42 41.35 -10.20 11.22
N ALA A 43 40.03 -10.07 11.10
CA ALA A 43 39.13 -11.23 10.98
C ALA A 43 39.41 -12.07 9.73
N PHE A 44 39.82 -11.43 8.62
CA PHE A 44 40.05 -12.08 7.33
C PHE A 44 41.53 -12.21 6.94
N ASN A 45 42.46 -11.82 7.81
CA ASN A 45 43.90 -11.84 7.58
C ASN A 45 44.30 -11.21 6.23
N VAL A 46 43.73 -10.02 5.95
CA VAL A 46 43.95 -9.22 4.74
C VAL A 46 44.83 -8.02 5.09
N LYS A 47 46.03 -7.94 4.52
CA LYS A 47 46.91 -6.78 4.73
C LYS A 47 46.52 -5.62 3.82
N LYS A 48 46.72 -4.38 4.29
CA LYS A 48 46.43 -3.15 3.53
C LYS A 48 47.09 -3.13 2.15
N GLU A 49 48.35 -3.55 2.03
CA GLU A 49 49.07 -3.57 0.75
C GLU A 49 48.60 -4.69 -0.22
N GLU A 50 47.89 -5.70 0.28
CA GLU A 50 47.37 -6.81 -0.52
C GLU A 50 46.05 -6.45 -1.18
N VAL A 51 45.27 -5.52 -0.62
CA VAL A 51 43.92 -5.15 -1.10
C VAL A 51 43.94 -4.75 -2.58
N SER A 52 44.77 -3.77 -2.95
CA SER A 52 44.85 -3.29 -4.34
C SER A 52 45.37 -4.36 -5.30
N LYS A 53 46.27 -5.25 -4.84
CA LYS A 53 46.77 -6.37 -5.65
C LYS A 53 45.69 -7.42 -5.89
N ILE A 54 44.94 -7.79 -4.85
CA ILE A 54 43.83 -8.74 -4.93
C ILE A 54 42.76 -8.23 -5.89
N ILE A 55 42.41 -6.94 -5.83
CA ILE A 55 41.40 -6.34 -6.72
C ILE A 55 41.86 -6.37 -8.17
N LYS A 56 43.13 -6.03 -8.43
CA LYS A 56 43.69 -6.09 -9.78
C LYS A 56 43.75 -7.52 -10.33
N ASP A 57 44.23 -8.47 -9.54
CA ASP A 57 44.54 -9.82 -10.00
C ASP A 57 43.32 -10.75 -10.04
N LYS A 58 42.36 -10.58 -9.11
CA LYS A 58 41.18 -11.47 -8.98
C LYS A 58 39.90 -10.87 -9.52
N PHE A 59 39.81 -9.54 -9.58
CA PHE A 59 38.62 -8.84 -10.03
C PHE A 59 38.88 -7.98 -11.27
N SER A 60 40.05 -8.14 -11.92
CA SER A 60 40.45 -7.37 -13.11
C SER A 60 40.38 -5.85 -12.89
N GLY A 61 40.60 -5.40 -11.65
CA GLY A 61 40.50 -4.00 -11.26
C GLY A 61 39.08 -3.49 -10.99
N LYS A 62 38.04 -4.33 -11.10
CA LYS A 62 36.66 -3.95 -10.80
C LYS A 62 36.44 -3.84 -9.29
N LYS A 63 35.91 -2.70 -8.84
CA LYS A 63 35.59 -2.45 -7.43
C LYS A 63 34.30 -3.14 -7.01
N LEU A 64 34.03 -3.19 -5.71
CA LEU A 64 32.79 -3.77 -5.18
C LEU A 64 31.55 -3.06 -5.75
N THR A 65 31.60 -1.73 -5.89
CA THR A 65 30.55 -0.95 -6.54
C THR A 65 30.38 -1.35 -7.99
N ASP A 66 31.45 -1.58 -8.75
CA ASP A 66 31.37 -2.06 -10.13
C ASP A 66 30.75 -3.44 -10.22
N ILE A 67 31.04 -4.33 -9.26
CA ILE A 67 30.53 -5.71 -9.21
C ILE A 67 29.06 -5.74 -8.78
N VAL A 68 28.69 -4.94 -7.78
CA VAL A 68 27.31 -4.81 -7.29
C VAL A 68 26.45 -4.03 -8.30
N ASN A 69 27.00 -3.00 -8.94
CA ASN A 69 26.37 -2.28 -10.04
C ASN A 69 26.48 -3.04 -11.38
N PHE A 70 27.30 -4.10 -11.49
CA PHE A 70 27.25 -5.04 -12.62
C PHE A 70 25.92 -5.80 -12.63
N SER A 71 25.29 -5.97 -11.46
CA SER A 71 23.90 -6.44 -11.30
C SER A 71 22.85 -5.34 -11.56
N GLY A 72 23.27 -4.11 -11.88
CA GLY A 72 22.40 -2.94 -11.97
C GLY A 72 23.05 -1.75 -12.65
N LYS A 73 23.23 -1.87 -13.98
CA LYS A 73 23.59 -0.83 -14.97
C LYS A 73 25.06 -0.43 -15.15
N LYS A 74 25.49 -0.67 -16.40
CA LYS A 74 26.16 0.27 -17.30
C LYS A 74 25.78 1.74 -17.02
N GLU A 75 26.78 2.52 -16.62
CA GLU A 75 26.97 3.97 -16.73
C GLU A 75 25.97 4.92 -16.04
N SER A 76 26.50 5.68 -15.08
CA SER A 76 26.28 7.12 -14.99
C SER A 76 27.65 7.81 -15.10
N SER A 77 28.14 7.93 -16.33
CA SER A 77 29.00 9.07 -16.67
C SER A 77 28.09 10.07 -17.34
N GLU A 78 27.89 11.22 -16.70
CA GLU A 78 27.52 12.42 -17.42
C GLU A 78 28.65 12.72 -18.41
N ASN A 79 28.45 12.33 -19.65
CA ASN A 79 28.92 13.09 -20.79
C ASN A 79 27.90 12.94 -21.91
N LYS A 80 27.56 14.08 -22.49
CA LYS A 80 26.73 14.21 -23.68
C LYS A 80 27.31 13.30 -24.76
N GLU A 81 26.55 12.30 -25.18
CA GLU A 81 26.64 11.80 -26.55
C GLU A 81 25.36 11.02 -26.87
N ASP A 82 24.73 11.47 -27.95
CA ASP A 82 23.76 10.72 -28.70
C ASP A 82 24.31 9.33 -28.99
N ASP A 83 23.70 8.27 -28.45
CA ASP A 83 23.87 6.94 -28.99
C ASP A 83 22.51 6.32 -29.28
N LYS A 84 22.04 6.64 -30.48
CA LYS A 84 21.41 5.64 -31.34
C LYS A 84 22.39 4.46 -31.41
N VAL A 85 22.29 3.50 -30.49
CA VAL A 85 22.92 2.19 -30.67
C VAL A 85 22.21 1.52 -31.84
N SER A 86 22.84 1.65 -33.01
CA SER A 86 22.42 1.14 -34.29
C SER A 86 22.43 -0.40 -34.29
N ASP A 87 21.24 -0.98 -34.38
CA ASP A 87 20.74 -1.77 -35.53
C ASP A 87 21.60 -2.84 -36.24
N ASP A 88 22.75 -3.28 -35.73
CA ASP A 88 23.53 -4.35 -36.39
C ASP A 88 23.40 -5.73 -35.71
N LEU A 89 22.19 -6.01 -35.21
CA LEU A 89 21.82 -7.34 -34.72
C LEU A 89 21.36 -8.19 -35.92
N SER A 90 22.07 -9.28 -36.19
CA SER A 90 21.76 -10.18 -37.30
C SER A 90 20.31 -10.70 -37.22
N ASP A 91 19.69 -10.99 -38.37
CA ASP A 91 18.34 -11.55 -38.38
C ASP A 91 18.28 -12.91 -37.68
N GLU A 92 19.39 -13.66 -37.69
CA GLU A 92 19.56 -14.92 -36.96
C GLU A 92 19.52 -14.71 -35.45
N ASP A 93 20.23 -13.70 -34.93
CA ASP A 93 20.23 -13.37 -33.51
C ASP A 93 18.87 -12.83 -33.05
N LYS A 94 18.20 -12.01 -33.87
CA LYS A 94 16.83 -11.57 -33.61
C LYS A 94 15.87 -12.76 -33.53
N ALA A 95 15.96 -13.69 -34.47
CA ALA A 95 15.14 -14.90 -34.48
C ALA A 95 15.41 -15.78 -33.24
N LYS A 96 16.68 -15.92 -32.84
CA LYS A 96 17.07 -16.65 -31.63
C LYS A 96 16.53 -16.00 -30.35
N ALA A 97 16.63 -14.67 -30.23
CA ALA A 97 16.05 -13.94 -29.11
C ALA A 97 14.52 -14.09 -29.07
N ASP A 98 13.85 -14.08 -30.22
CA ASP A 98 12.42 -14.29 -30.32
C ASP A 98 11.99 -15.71 -29.98
N ALA A 99 12.79 -16.73 -30.33
CA ALA A 99 12.56 -18.11 -29.91
C ALA A 99 12.63 -18.24 -28.38
N LEU A 100 13.63 -17.63 -27.74
CA LEU A 100 13.75 -17.58 -26.28
C LEU A 100 12.57 -16.85 -25.63
N LYS A 101 12.08 -15.75 -26.22
CA LYS A 101 10.83 -15.12 -25.78
C LYS A 101 9.64 -16.10 -25.85
N LEU A 102 9.51 -16.88 -26.92
CA LEU A 102 8.42 -17.86 -27.05
C LEU A 102 8.53 -18.97 -25.99
N GLU A 103 9.73 -19.45 -25.69
CA GLU A 103 9.98 -20.39 -24.59
C GLU A 103 9.59 -19.77 -23.24
N GLY A 104 9.98 -18.52 -22.99
CA GLY A 104 9.56 -17.78 -21.80
C GLY A 104 8.04 -17.61 -21.70
N ASN A 105 7.35 -17.37 -22.82
CA ASN A 105 5.89 -17.30 -22.87
C ASN A 105 5.26 -18.66 -22.52
N LYS A 106 5.84 -19.77 -22.99
CA LYS A 106 5.40 -21.12 -22.64
C LYS A 106 5.62 -21.43 -21.15
N ALA A 107 6.75 -21.03 -20.59
CA ALA A 107 7.00 -21.14 -19.15
C ALA A 107 5.97 -20.32 -18.34
N MET A 108 5.59 -19.12 -18.81
CA MET A 108 4.52 -18.32 -18.21
C MET A 108 3.16 -19.02 -18.21
N THR A 109 2.78 -19.70 -19.30
CA THR A 109 1.50 -20.45 -19.34
C THR A 109 1.52 -21.66 -18.42
N GLN A 110 2.69 -22.27 -18.22
CA GLN A 110 2.93 -23.36 -17.26
C GLN A 110 3.08 -22.89 -15.81
N ARG A 111 3.00 -21.57 -15.55
CA ARG A 111 3.27 -20.93 -14.25
C ARG A 111 4.70 -21.17 -13.72
N ASP A 112 5.63 -21.56 -14.57
CA ASP A 112 7.05 -21.57 -14.27
C ASP A 112 7.62 -20.15 -14.45
N PHE A 113 7.46 -19.32 -13.42
CA PHE A 113 7.86 -17.93 -13.49
C PHE A 113 9.38 -17.75 -13.46
N LEU A 114 10.13 -18.65 -12.81
CA LEU A 114 11.60 -18.58 -12.76
C LEU A 114 12.20 -18.98 -14.10
N GLY A 115 11.72 -20.07 -14.71
CA GLY A 115 12.10 -20.44 -16.08
C GLY A 115 11.74 -19.36 -17.09
N ALA A 116 10.57 -18.73 -16.96
CA ALA A 116 10.20 -17.58 -17.79
C ALA A 116 11.19 -16.41 -17.65
N ILE A 117 11.56 -16.05 -16.41
CA ILE A 117 12.55 -14.99 -16.15
C ILE A 117 13.89 -15.31 -16.80
N GLN A 118 14.35 -16.56 -16.68
CA GLN A 118 15.60 -17.01 -17.29
C GLN A 118 15.55 -16.82 -18.81
N LYS A 119 14.50 -17.35 -19.46
CA LYS A 119 14.36 -17.28 -20.93
C LYS A 119 14.25 -15.87 -21.47
N TYR A 120 13.52 -14.98 -20.79
CA TYR A 120 13.52 -13.57 -21.19
C TYR A 120 14.86 -12.88 -20.93
N SER A 121 15.62 -13.30 -19.92
CA SER A 121 16.96 -12.74 -19.67
C SER A 121 17.93 -13.14 -20.77
N GLU A 122 17.93 -14.42 -21.18
CA GLU A 122 18.69 -14.90 -22.33
C GLU A 122 18.31 -14.13 -23.61
N ALA A 123 17.02 -13.84 -23.83
CA ALA A 123 16.57 -13.03 -24.98
C ALA A 123 17.08 -11.57 -24.92
N ILE A 124 17.13 -10.98 -23.72
CA ILE A 124 17.63 -9.60 -23.49
C ILE A 124 19.14 -9.53 -23.70
N GLU A 125 19.89 -10.56 -23.32
CA GLU A 125 21.34 -10.61 -23.57
C GLU A 125 21.66 -10.59 -25.06
N ILE A 126 20.84 -11.26 -25.88
CA ILE A 126 21.00 -11.26 -27.33
C ILE A 126 20.55 -9.93 -27.93
N ASN A 127 19.37 -9.43 -27.54
CA ASN A 127 18.82 -8.19 -28.05
C ASN A 127 18.34 -7.28 -26.90
N PRO A 128 19.21 -6.36 -26.42
CA PRO A 128 18.94 -5.52 -25.25
C PRO A 128 18.12 -4.27 -25.56
N THR A 129 17.71 -4.07 -26.81
CA THR A 129 16.93 -2.90 -27.26
C THR A 129 15.45 -3.22 -27.46
N ASN A 130 15.05 -4.50 -27.35
CA ASN A 130 13.65 -4.90 -27.52
C ASN A 130 12.82 -4.70 -26.24
N ALA A 131 11.94 -3.70 -26.25
CA ALA A 131 11.03 -3.38 -25.14
C ALA A 131 10.11 -4.54 -24.72
N VAL A 132 9.76 -5.44 -25.66
CA VAL A 132 8.85 -6.57 -25.40
C VAL A 132 9.46 -7.54 -24.40
N TYR A 133 10.77 -7.82 -24.49
CA TYR A 133 11.41 -8.80 -23.61
C TYR A 133 11.45 -8.31 -22.17
N PHE A 134 11.79 -7.03 -21.95
CA PHE A 134 11.71 -6.40 -20.63
C PHE A 134 10.29 -6.40 -20.07
N SER A 135 9.28 -6.05 -20.87
CA SER A 135 7.87 -6.06 -20.43
C SER A 135 7.37 -7.46 -20.08
N ASN A 136 7.80 -8.48 -20.83
CA ASN A 136 7.48 -9.87 -20.55
C ASN A 136 8.18 -10.37 -19.28
N ARG A 137 9.44 -10.02 -19.08
CA ARG A 137 10.17 -10.34 -17.84
C ARG A 137 9.61 -9.60 -16.63
N ALA A 138 9.14 -8.37 -16.78
CA ALA A 138 8.39 -7.64 -15.75
C ALA A 138 7.10 -8.37 -15.35
N ALA A 139 6.39 -8.97 -16.31
CA ALA A 139 5.23 -9.81 -16.04
C ALA A 139 5.62 -11.05 -15.21
N ALA A 140 6.70 -11.73 -15.59
CA ALA A 140 7.20 -12.90 -14.88
C ALA A 140 7.68 -12.55 -13.45
N TYR A 141 8.41 -11.45 -13.29
CA TYR A 141 8.80 -10.92 -11.98
C TYR A 141 7.58 -10.59 -11.11
N SER A 142 6.54 -9.98 -11.67
CA SER A 142 5.30 -9.70 -10.94
C SER A 142 4.63 -10.99 -10.45
N SER A 143 4.53 -12.00 -11.32
CA SER A 143 3.99 -13.32 -10.95
C SER A 143 4.84 -14.04 -9.89
N ALA A 144 6.16 -13.85 -9.92
CA ALA A 144 7.09 -14.35 -8.92
C ALA A 144 7.17 -13.49 -7.65
N ARG A 145 6.30 -12.48 -7.48
CA ARG A 145 6.28 -11.52 -6.36
C ARG A 145 7.56 -10.68 -6.20
N LYS A 146 8.37 -10.58 -7.25
CA LYS A 146 9.59 -9.74 -7.31
C LYS A 146 9.26 -8.34 -7.85
N HIS A 147 8.37 -7.62 -7.16
CA HIS A 147 7.75 -6.38 -7.67
C HIS A 147 8.75 -5.24 -7.94
N ASN A 148 9.81 -5.11 -7.13
CA ASN A 148 10.88 -4.12 -7.39
C ASN A 148 11.62 -4.39 -8.71
N LEU A 149 11.85 -5.65 -9.07
CA LEU A 149 12.47 -6.01 -10.35
C LEU A 149 11.48 -5.80 -11.52
N ALA A 150 10.20 -6.11 -11.30
CA ALA A 150 9.16 -5.82 -12.29
C ALA A 150 9.06 -4.33 -12.61
N LEU A 151 9.16 -3.46 -11.59
CA LEU A 151 9.18 -2.00 -11.76
C LEU A 151 10.35 -1.57 -12.65
N LYS A 152 11.58 -2.02 -12.33
CA LYS A 152 12.78 -1.68 -13.11
C LYS A 152 12.69 -2.11 -14.57
N ASP A 153 12.19 -3.32 -14.83
CA ASP A 153 12.02 -3.83 -16.20
C ASP A 153 10.90 -3.09 -16.96
N ALA A 154 9.80 -2.75 -16.29
CA ALA A 154 8.72 -1.98 -16.91
C ALA A 154 9.20 -0.56 -17.31
N GLU A 155 9.96 0.11 -16.44
CA GLU A 155 10.59 1.40 -16.76
C GLU A 155 11.58 1.27 -17.92
N ARG A 156 12.38 0.20 -17.96
CA ARG A 156 13.31 -0.03 -19.07
C ARG A 156 12.55 -0.26 -20.38
N ALA A 157 11.47 -1.03 -20.37
CA ALA A 157 10.62 -1.24 -21.54
C ALA A 157 10.02 0.09 -22.06
N ILE A 158 9.55 0.97 -21.17
CA ILE A 158 9.02 2.29 -21.53
C ILE A 158 10.12 3.21 -22.11
N LYS A 159 11.34 3.14 -21.58
CA LYS A 159 12.48 3.90 -22.11
C LYS A 159 12.86 3.47 -23.52
N LEU A 160 12.71 2.18 -23.83
CA LEU A 160 12.99 1.62 -25.16
C LEU A 160 11.85 1.90 -26.15
N ASP A 161 10.60 1.73 -25.71
CA ASP A 161 9.41 2.05 -26.48
C ASP A 161 8.32 2.66 -25.58
N SER A 162 8.23 3.99 -25.62
CA SER A 162 7.26 4.75 -24.83
C SER A 162 5.81 4.55 -25.31
N LYS A 163 5.61 4.05 -26.54
CA LYS A 163 4.30 3.74 -27.12
C LYS A 163 3.88 2.28 -26.86
N TYR A 164 4.68 1.51 -26.12
CA TYR A 164 4.31 0.15 -25.79
C TYR A 164 3.36 0.08 -24.58
N ALA A 165 2.05 0.15 -24.83
CA ALA A 165 1.01 0.18 -23.79
C ALA A 165 1.15 -0.94 -22.73
N LYS A 166 1.56 -2.15 -23.13
CA LYS A 166 1.75 -3.25 -22.18
C LYS A 166 2.79 -2.93 -21.11
N ALA A 167 3.87 -2.20 -21.44
CA ALA A 167 4.87 -1.81 -20.45
C ALA A 167 4.31 -0.85 -19.39
N TRP A 168 3.45 0.09 -19.81
CA TRP A 168 2.71 0.96 -18.89
C TRP A 168 1.77 0.17 -17.97
N SER A 169 1.11 -0.87 -18.48
CA SER A 169 0.34 -1.81 -17.66
C SER A 169 1.20 -2.50 -16.59
N ARG A 170 2.42 -2.93 -16.96
CA ARG A 170 3.37 -3.56 -16.01
C ARG A 170 3.85 -2.59 -14.95
N LEU A 171 4.17 -1.35 -15.34
CA LEU A 171 4.59 -0.31 -14.43
C LEU A 171 3.48 0.01 -13.41
N GLY A 172 2.25 0.20 -13.90
CA GLY A 172 1.09 0.45 -13.06
C GLY A 172 0.87 -0.66 -12.02
N LEU A 173 0.97 -1.92 -12.43
CA LEU A 173 0.82 -3.06 -11.53
C LEU A 173 1.93 -3.10 -10.48
N ALA A 174 3.19 -2.92 -10.89
CA ALA A 174 4.33 -2.96 -9.98
C ALA A 174 4.24 -1.86 -8.92
N LYS A 175 3.97 -0.61 -9.33
CA LYS A 175 3.77 0.53 -8.42
C LYS A 175 2.61 0.31 -7.46
N TYR A 176 1.48 -0.20 -7.96
CA TYR A 176 0.30 -0.44 -7.13
C TYR A 176 0.60 -1.43 -6.00
N VAL A 177 1.27 -2.53 -6.31
CA VAL A 177 1.64 -3.55 -5.32
C VAL A 177 2.71 -3.04 -4.35
N LEU A 178 3.59 -2.15 -4.79
CA LEU A 178 4.59 -1.49 -3.93
C LEU A 178 4.00 -0.34 -3.09
N GLY A 179 2.70 -0.08 -3.18
CA GLY A 179 2.00 0.93 -2.37
C GLY A 179 1.92 2.32 -2.99
N ASP A 180 2.59 2.56 -4.12
CA ASP A 180 2.50 3.80 -4.89
C ASP A 180 1.23 3.81 -5.76
N ALA A 181 0.07 4.01 -5.11
CA ALA A 181 -1.22 4.02 -5.78
C ALA A 181 -1.36 5.18 -6.77
N LYS A 182 -0.81 6.35 -6.43
CA LYS A 182 -0.83 7.54 -7.29
C LYS A 182 -0.01 7.31 -8.56
N GLY A 183 1.24 6.89 -8.43
CA GLY A 183 2.08 6.59 -9.57
C GLY A 183 1.57 5.41 -10.40
N ALA A 184 0.87 4.45 -9.79
CA ALA A 184 0.18 3.39 -10.52
C ALA A 184 -0.97 3.93 -11.39
N MET A 185 -1.81 4.81 -10.84
CA MET A 185 -2.90 5.46 -11.56
C MET A 185 -2.37 6.24 -12.76
N GLU A 186 -1.33 7.04 -12.58
CA GLU A 186 -0.68 7.81 -13.64
C GLU A 186 -0.12 6.89 -14.73
N ALA A 187 0.55 5.79 -14.37
CA ALA A 187 1.09 4.84 -15.34
C ALA A 187 -0.03 4.16 -16.17
N TYR A 188 -1.13 3.74 -15.53
CA TYR A 188 -2.26 3.20 -16.26
C TYR A 188 -2.93 4.24 -17.17
N GLU A 189 -3.02 5.49 -16.74
CA GLU A 189 -3.56 6.59 -17.55
C GLU A 189 -2.74 6.81 -18.83
N GLN A 190 -1.41 6.76 -18.75
CA GLN A 190 -0.54 6.84 -19.93
C GLN A 190 -0.79 5.65 -20.87
N GLY A 191 -0.92 4.44 -20.33
CA GLY A 191 -1.29 3.27 -21.11
C GLY A 191 -2.64 3.46 -21.83
N LEU A 192 -3.67 3.97 -21.15
CA LEU A 192 -4.99 4.23 -21.74
C LEU A 192 -4.91 5.23 -22.89
N LYS A 193 -4.10 6.29 -22.75
CA LYS A 193 -3.86 7.28 -23.81
C LYS A 193 -3.26 6.63 -25.06
N ILE A 194 -2.36 5.67 -24.87
CA ILE A 194 -1.71 4.93 -25.96
C ILE A 194 -2.66 3.94 -26.63
N GLU A 195 -3.47 3.19 -25.87
CA GLU A 195 -4.45 2.26 -26.45
C GLU A 195 -5.63 2.97 -27.15
N GLY A 196 -5.88 4.24 -26.81
CA GLY A 196 -6.83 5.10 -27.50
C GLY A 196 -8.29 4.70 -27.30
N ALA A 197 -9.06 4.66 -28.39
CA ALA A 197 -10.52 4.52 -28.33
C ALA A 197 -11.01 3.17 -27.76
N ASN A 198 -10.20 2.11 -27.86
CA ASN A 198 -10.56 0.76 -27.40
C ASN A 198 -9.51 0.19 -26.43
N PRO A 199 -9.41 0.73 -25.18
CA PRO A 199 -8.44 0.24 -24.23
C PRO A 199 -8.79 -1.16 -23.73
N SER A 200 -7.75 -1.94 -23.44
CA SER A 200 -7.84 -3.27 -22.88
C SER A 200 -8.51 -3.26 -21.50
N ALA A 201 -9.27 -4.31 -21.21
CA ALA A 201 -9.97 -4.46 -19.94
C ALA A 201 -8.99 -4.43 -18.74
N THR A 202 -7.80 -5.02 -18.92
CA THR A 202 -6.72 -5.00 -17.90
C THR A 202 -6.29 -3.58 -17.56
N MET A 203 -6.17 -2.70 -18.56
CA MET A 203 -5.72 -1.33 -18.35
C MET A 203 -6.80 -0.49 -17.66
N LYS A 204 -8.05 -0.60 -18.12
CA LYS A 204 -9.21 0.07 -17.49
C LYS A 204 -9.36 -0.35 -16.02
N LYS A 205 -9.37 -1.65 -15.76
CA LYS A 205 -9.48 -2.20 -14.41
C LYS A 205 -8.32 -1.78 -13.52
N GLY A 206 -7.09 -1.79 -14.05
CA GLY A 206 -5.90 -1.33 -13.34
C GLY A 206 -6.02 0.14 -12.92
N TYR A 207 -6.43 1.00 -13.85
CA TYR A 207 -6.67 2.42 -13.58
C TYR A 207 -7.75 2.64 -12.52
N GLU A 208 -8.91 2.00 -12.64
CA GLU A 208 -10.01 2.13 -11.69
C GLU A 208 -9.61 1.66 -10.28
N THR A 209 -8.89 0.54 -10.20
CA THR A 209 -8.41 -0.01 -8.92
C THR A 209 -7.40 0.94 -8.27
N ALA A 210 -6.45 1.47 -9.03
CA ALA A 210 -5.47 2.44 -8.54
C ALA A 210 -6.14 3.75 -8.09
N LYS A 211 -7.09 4.27 -8.88
CA LYS A 211 -7.86 5.48 -8.58
C LYS A 211 -8.65 5.34 -7.28
N LYS A 212 -9.31 4.19 -7.06
CA LYS A 212 -10.03 3.90 -5.81
C LYS A 212 -9.09 3.94 -4.60
N ARG A 213 -7.92 3.30 -4.71
CA ARG A 213 -6.92 3.28 -3.64
C ARG A 213 -6.36 4.67 -3.32
N VAL A 214 -6.18 5.53 -4.33
CA VAL A 214 -5.77 6.93 -4.13
C VAL A 214 -6.85 7.70 -3.36
N ALA A 215 -8.14 7.51 -3.69
CA ALA A 215 -9.23 8.15 -2.96
C ALA A 215 -9.27 7.69 -1.49
N GLU A 216 -9.16 6.39 -1.24
CA GLU A 216 -9.12 5.83 0.13
C GLU A 216 -7.94 6.36 0.96
N GLN A 217 -6.78 6.56 0.34
CA GLN A 217 -5.60 7.14 1.00
C GLN A 217 -5.77 8.62 1.35
N ASN A 218 -6.50 9.39 0.51
CA ASN A 218 -6.77 10.80 0.76
C ASN A 218 -7.83 10.99 1.86
N ASP A 219 -8.85 10.12 1.91
CA ASP A 219 -9.87 10.18 2.96
C ASP A 219 -9.28 9.86 4.34
N THR A 220 -8.42 8.84 4.44
CA THR A 220 -7.74 8.49 5.71
C THR A 220 -6.76 9.54 6.21
N SER A 221 -6.18 10.35 5.33
CA SER A 221 -5.28 11.45 5.74
C SER A 221 -6.02 12.71 6.20
N SER A 222 -7.35 12.79 6.04
CA SER A 222 -8.18 13.88 6.54
C SER A 222 -8.65 13.71 7.99
N GLU A 223 -8.53 12.51 8.59
CA GLU A 223 -8.88 12.25 9.99
C GLU A 223 -7.68 12.38 10.97
N GLN A 224 -6.45 12.45 10.45
CA GLN A 224 -5.22 12.47 11.27
C GLN A 224 -4.66 13.88 11.58
N SER A 225 -5.28 14.95 11.09
CA SER A 225 -4.79 16.33 11.26
C SER A 225 -5.48 17.16 12.35
N ASN A 226 -6.30 16.55 13.23
CA ASN A 226 -7.02 17.28 14.30
C ASN A 226 -6.64 16.81 15.73
N THR A 227 -5.36 16.58 16.03
CA THR A 227 -4.90 16.40 17.43
C THR A 227 -3.55 17.05 17.71
N SER A 228 -3.43 18.36 17.47
CA SER A 228 -2.49 19.21 18.21
C SER A 228 -2.86 20.66 17.97
N ASP A 229 -2.69 21.49 19.01
CA ASP A 229 -2.91 22.94 19.03
C ASP A 229 -4.36 23.43 19.19
N ALA A 230 -4.80 23.48 20.46
CA ALA A 230 -5.23 24.74 21.09
C ALA A 230 -5.69 24.50 22.54
N ARG A 231 -4.72 24.41 23.46
CA ARG A 231 -4.94 24.91 24.82
C ARG A 231 -4.59 26.39 24.79
N ASP A 232 -5.59 27.27 24.80
CA ASP A 232 -5.75 28.41 25.72
C ASP A 232 -6.73 29.47 25.17
N SER A 233 -7.44 30.12 26.09
CA SER A 233 -8.18 31.38 25.96
C SER A 233 -9.64 31.35 25.46
N ASN A 234 -10.53 31.01 26.38
CA ASN A 234 -11.67 31.83 26.81
C ASN A 234 -12.30 32.81 25.78
N SER A 235 -13.34 32.38 25.07
CA SER A 235 -14.40 33.29 24.64
C SER A 235 -15.74 32.56 24.55
N ALA A 236 -16.77 33.19 25.11
CA ALA A 236 -18.11 32.66 25.25
C ALA A 236 -18.80 32.48 23.90
N THR A 237 -19.10 31.24 23.53
CA THR A 237 -20.24 30.89 22.66
C THR A 237 -20.52 29.40 22.83
N GLY A 238 -21.70 29.06 23.35
CA GLY A 238 -22.14 27.68 23.49
C GLY A 238 -22.32 27.03 22.12
N GLY A 239 -21.47 26.06 21.79
CA GLY A 239 -21.56 25.23 20.59
C GLY A 239 -21.45 23.75 20.97
N ASN A 240 -22.54 23.01 20.81
CA ASN A 240 -22.61 21.56 20.99
C ASN A 240 -21.52 20.82 20.18
N PRO A 241 -20.84 19.79 20.75
CA PRO A 241 -19.85 18.98 20.05
C PRO A 241 -20.48 17.89 19.14
N LEU A 242 -21.68 18.13 18.61
CA LEU A 242 -22.35 17.20 17.70
C LEU A 242 -22.62 17.94 16.39
N GLY A 243 -21.75 17.72 15.40
CA GLY A 243 -21.92 18.18 14.03
C GLY A 243 -23.35 17.95 13.58
N GLY A 244 -24.07 19.04 13.38
CA GLY A 244 -25.52 19.04 13.25
C GLY A 244 -26.02 18.16 12.11
N LEU A 245 -27.28 17.75 12.24
CA LEU A 245 -28.13 17.08 11.24
C LEU A 245 -28.01 17.67 9.81
N SER A 246 -27.54 18.92 9.69
CA SER A 246 -27.22 19.58 8.42
C SER A 246 -26.09 18.91 7.61
N GLY A 247 -25.14 18.23 8.26
CA GLY A 247 -24.10 17.44 7.57
C GLY A 247 -24.61 16.08 7.07
N LEU A 248 -25.63 15.53 7.75
CA LEU A 248 -26.28 14.28 7.36
C LEU A 248 -27.21 14.48 6.15
N LEU A 249 -27.88 15.65 6.09
CA LEU A 249 -28.77 16.03 4.99
C LEU A 249 -28.03 16.42 3.69
N ASN A 250 -26.76 16.79 3.77
CA ASN A 250 -25.95 17.13 2.60
C ASN A 250 -25.22 15.92 2.00
N ASN A 251 -25.47 14.71 2.54
CA ASN A 251 -24.92 13.47 2.01
C ASN A 251 -25.85 12.89 0.92
N PRO A 252 -25.41 12.82 -0.36
CA PRO A 252 -26.24 12.33 -1.46
C PRO A 252 -26.75 10.89 -1.24
N ASN A 253 -26.01 10.07 -0.49
CA ASN A 253 -26.42 8.71 -0.17
C ASN A 253 -27.57 8.65 0.85
N VAL A 254 -27.63 9.62 1.78
CA VAL A 254 -28.71 9.72 2.78
C VAL A 254 -30.00 10.20 2.12
N MET A 255 -29.89 11.15 1.18
CA MET A 255 -31.04 11.63 0.42
C MET A 255 -31.62 10.53 -0.48
N GLN A 256 -30.78 9.73 -1.15
CA GLN A 256 -31.22 8.55 -1.91
C GLN A 256 -31.88 7.50 -1.02
N ALA A 257 -31.31 7.21 0.16
CA ALA A 257 -31.89 6.25 1.11
C ALA A 257 -33.26 6.72 1.63
N ALA A 258 -33.40 8.01 1.96
CA ALA A 258 -34.66 8.61 2.39
C ALA A 258 -35.71 8.60 1.26
N GLN A 259 -35.30 8.89 0.02
CA GLN A 259 -36.18 8.87 -1.14
C GLN A 259 -36.63 7.45 -1.48
N GLN A 260 -35.76 6.46 -1.31
CA GLN A 260 -36.08 5.04 -1.50
C GLN A 260 -37.02 4.52 -0.40
N MET A 261 -36.87 5.00 0.84
CA MET A 261 -37.80 4.70 1.94
C MET A 261 -39.18 5.34 1.72
N MET A 262 -39.24 6.58 1.22
CA MET A 262 -40.51 7.23 0.87
C MET A 262 -41.22 6.56 -0.31
N GLN A 263 -40.46 6.02 -1.27
CA GLN A 263 -40.99 5.31 -2.43
C GLN A 263 -41.39 3.86 -2.12
N ASN A 264 -41.16 3.37 -0.90
CA ASN A 264 -41.42 1.99 -0.53
C ASN A 264 -42.57 1.88 0.50
N PRO A 265 -43.83 1.68 0.06
CA PRO A 265 -45.01 1.66 0.93
C PRO A 265 -44.95 0.56 2.00
N GLU A 266 -44.23 -0.53 1.74
CA GLU A 266 -44.04 -1.64 2.69
C GLU A 266 -43.09 -1.26 3.84
N ALA A 267 -42.07 -0.45 3.58
CA ALA A 267 -41.14 0.03 4.60
C ALA A 267 -41.83 1.01 5.57
N MET A 268 -42.68 1.91 5.04
CA MET A 268 -43.48 2.82 5.86
C MET A 268 -44.56 2.07 6.67
N ARG A 269 -45.15 1.03 6.08
CA ARG A 269 -46.11 0.16 6.76
C ARG A 269 -45.45 -0.64 7.89
N GLY A 270 -44.21 -1.09 7.73
CA GLY A 270 -43.42 -1.73 8.79
C GLY A 270 -43.09 -0.80 9.95
N LEU A 271 -42.81 0.47 9.67
CA LEU A 271 -42.60 1.49 10.70
C LEU A 271 -43.89 1.77 11.49
N MET A 272 -45.03 1.88 10.80
CA MET A 272 -46.34 2.15 11.41
C MET A 272 -46.91 0.94 12.17
N ASN A 273 -46.48 -0.28 11.83
CA ASN A 273 -46.82 -1.52 12.55
C ASN A 273 -45.86 -1.80 13.72
N ASN A 274 -44.89 -0.92 13.98
CA ASN A 274 -43.95 -1.07 15.07
C ASN A 274 -44.65 -0.74 16.42
N PRO A 275 -44.77 -1.71 17.34
CA PRO A 275 -45.51 -1.54 18.59
C PRO A 275 -44.97 -0.41 19.47
N GLN A 276 -43.65 -0.16 19.44
CA GLN A 276 -43.03 0.94 20.18
C GLN A 276 -43.43 2.31 19.61
N LEU A 277 -43.58 2.43 18.29
CA LEU A 277 -44.01 3.68 17.66
C LEU A 277 -45.49 3.97 17.94
N ARG A 278 -46.32 2.93 18.04
CA ARG A 278 -47.73 3.05 18.42
C ARG A 278 -47.90 3.50 19.88
N GLN A 279 -47.06 2.98 20.76
CA GLN A 279 -46.99 3.37 22.16
C GLN A 279 -46.50 4.82 22.32
N MET A 280 -45.54 5.23 21.50
CA MET A 280 -45.05 6.60 21.42
C MET A 280 -46.13 7.57 20.92
N ALA A 281 -46.87 7.20 19.87
CA ALA A 281 -47.98 8.01 19.33
C ALA A 281 -49.16 8.14 20.32
N GLN A 282 -49.41 7.11 21.13
CA GLN A 282 -50.38 7.15 22.23
C GLN A 282 -49.88 8.02 23.39
N SER A 283 -48.59 7.94 23.73
CA SER A 283 -47.99 8.78 24.77
C SER A 283 -47.90 10.26 24.37
N MET A 284 -47.86 10.56 23.08
CA MET A 284 -47.87 11.92 22.53
C MET A 284 -49.26 12.40 22.07
N GLY A 285 -50.33 11.65 22.32
CA GLY A 285 -51.70 12.09 22.06
C GLY A 285 -52.06 12.31 20.57
N LEU A 286 -51.28 11.76 19.63
CA LEU A 286 -51.44 11.99 18.19
C LEU A 286 -52.17 10.84 17.45
N GLY A 287 -52.69 9.83 18.16
CA GLY A 287 -53.53 8.77 17.62
C GLY A 287 -55.01 8.96 17.97
N GLY A 288 -55.82 9.40 17.00
CA GLY A 288 -57.15 9.97 17.24
C GLY A 288 -58.34 9.03 17.46
N ALA A 289 -59.48 9.72 17.63
CA ALA A 289 -60.87 9.32 17.38
C ALA A 289 -61.36 7.93 17.84
N GLY A 290 -62.18 7.94 18.90
CA GLY A 290 -63.29 6.99 19.04
C GLY A 290 -63.51 6.41 20.44
N GLY A 291 -64.51 6.94 21.17
CA GLY A 291 -65.21 6.16 22.20
C GLY A 291 -65.42 6.81 23.57
N ASN A 292 -66.55 7.50 23.72
CA ASN A 292 -67.40 7.69 24.91
C ASN A 292 -66.81 7.47 26.32
N GLY A 293 -66.73 8.56 27.09
CA GLY A 293 -66.61 8.52 28.55
C GLY A 293 -66.53 9.93 29.13
N ALA A 294 -67.65 10.43 29.65
CA ALA A 294 -67.82 11.78 30.16
C ALA A 294 -66.98 12.07 31.42
N GLY A 295 -66.38 13.27 31.47
CA GLY A 295 -65.83 13.86 32.69
C GLY A 295 -64.85 15.00 32.40
N ALA A 296 -65.31 16.24 32.62
CA ALA A 296 -64.56 17.42 33.11
C ALA A 296 -63.03 17.46 32.88
N THR A 297 -62.40 18.46 32.28
CA THR A 297 -62.57 19.93 32.40
C THR A 297 -61.54 20.58 31.45
N GLY A 298 -61.84 21.77 30.93
CA GLY A 298 -61.04 22.45 29.92
C GLY A 298 -59.62 22.82 30.34
N GLY A 299 -58.69 22.76 29.37
CA GLY A 299 -57.32 23.23 29.48
C GLY A 299 -56.65 23.22 28.11
N ASN A 300 -56.21 24.39 27.68
CA ASN A 300 -55.63 24.73 26.38
C ASN A 300 -54.54 23.75 25.91
N GLY A 301 -54.56 23.40 24.62
CA GLY A 301 -53.53 22.58 23.98
C GLY A 301 -52.16 23.28 24.01
N SER A 302 -51.18 22.63 24.63
CA SER A 302 -49.76 22.98 24.53
C SER A 302 -48.96 21.72 24.85
N SER A 303 -48.15 21.26 23.90
CA SER A 303 -47.20 20.16 24.11
C SER A 303 -46.29 20.48 25.31
N PRO A 304 -45.89 19.48 26.12
CA PRO A 304 -44.89 19.68 27.17
C PRO A 304 -43.60 20.25 26.56
N SER A 305 -43.03 21.27 27.19
CA SER A 305 -41.76 21.84 26.73
C SER A 305 -40.62 20.83 26.94
N LEU A 306 -39.58 20.89 26.09
CA LEU A 306 -38.39 20.03 26.21
C LEU A 306 -37.70 20.18 27.59
N GLN A 307 -37.89 21.33 28.24
CA GLN A 307 -37.41 21.63 29.58
C GLN A 307 -38.12 20.80 30.67
N ASP A 308 -39.42 20.54 30.50
CA ASP A 308 -40.22 19.75 31.43
C ASP A 308 -39.97 18.25 31.26
N LEU A 309 -39.61 17.82 30.04
CA LEU A 309 -39.17 16.46 29.73
C LEU A 309 -37.79 16.14 30.30
N MET A 310 -36.85 17.09 30.26
CA MET A 310 -35.49 16.91 30.83
C MET A 310 -35.48 16.90 32.35
N ASN A 311 -36.41 17.60 33.00
CA ASN A 311 -36.51 17.64 34.46
C ASN A 311 -37.28 16.45 35.07
N ASN A 312 -37.70 15.47 34.25
CA ASN A 312 -38.47 14.33 34.72
C ASN A 312 -37.56 13.25 35.35
N PRO A 313 -37.70 12.93 36.65
CA PRO A 313 -36.83 11.99 37.36
C PRO A 313 -36.90 10.55 36.82
N MET A 314 -37.99 10.15 36.15
CA MET A 314 -38.09 8.84 35.50
C MET A 314 -37.22 8.72 34.24
N LEU A 315 -37.11 9.80 33.44
CA LEU A 315 -36.23 9.84 32.25
C LEU A 315 -34.76 9.82 32.64
N ARG A 316 -34.42 10.44 33.77
CA ARG A 316 -33.06 10.45 34.32
C ARG A 316 -32.60 9.05 34.75
N ASN A 317 -33.48 8.27 35.39
CA ASN A 317 -33.21 6.89 35.78
C ASN A 317 -33.09 5.94 34.55
N LEU A 318 -33.89 6.16 33.51
CA LEU A 318 -33.82 5.40 32.26
C LEU A 318 -32.50 5.67 31.50
N ALA A 319 -32.08 6.94 31.44
CA ALA A 319 -30.83 7.34 30.80
C ALA A 319 -29.58 6.81 31.54
N SER A 320 -29.59 6.77 32.88
CA SER A 320 -28.50 6.17 33.66
C SER A 320 -28.40 4.65 33.49
N GLN A 321 -29.51 3.97 33.28
CA GLN A 321 -29.53 2.52 33.07
C GLN A 321 -29.06 2.12 31.65
N PHE A 322 -29.23 3.01 30.68
CA PHE A 322 -28.80 2.78 29.30
C PHE A 322 -27.38 3.31 28.99
N MET A 323 -26.89 4.35 29.69
CA MET A 323 -25.53 4.87 29.53
C MET A 323 -24.48 4.30 30.51
N GLY A 324 -24.89 3.66 31.62
CA GLY A 324 -23.97 3.16 32.64
C GLY A 324 -23.52 1.70 32.49
N GLY A 325 -23.81 1.05 31.35
CA GLY A 325 -23.82 -0.41 31.24
C GLY A 325 -22.71 -1.05 30.39
N GLN A 326 -21.48 -0.53 30.35
CA GLN A 326 -20.33 -1.36 29.91
C GLN A 326 -18.97 -0.81 30.38
N GLN A 327 -18.73 -0.79 31.69
CA GLN A 327 -17.34 -0.81 32.19
C GLN A 327 -17.24 -1.50 33.54
N GLY A 328 -16.57 -2.67 33.54
CA GLY A 328 -15.89 -3.25 34.69
C GLY A 328 -16.70 -4.20 35.57
N ASN A 329 -16.49 -5.52 35.40
CA ASN A 329 -16.01 -6.27 36.55
C ASN A 329 -15.09 -7.42 36.10
N GLN A 330 -13.81 -7.27 36.47
CA GLN A 330 -12.92 -8.39 36.75
C GLN A 330 -13.54 -9.17 37.92
N ASP A 331 -13.60 -10.49 37.80
CA ASP A 331 -13.40 -11.33 38.97
C ASP A 331 -12.51 -12.52 38.61
N SER A 332 -11.47 -12.60 39.41
CA SER A 332 -10.42 -13.58 39.53
C SER A 332 -10.93 -15.01 39.69
N ASN A 333 -10.27 -15.95 39.03
CA ASN A 333 -10.03 -17.27 39.60
C ASN A 333 -8.62 -17.74 39.22
N ASP A 334 -7.70 -17.44 40.13
CA ASP A 334 -6.39 -18.07 40.25
C ASP A 334 -6.56 -19.29 41.17
N SER A 335 -6.25 -20.47 40.67
CA SER A 335 -5.92 -21.64 41.49
C SER A 335 -5.11 -22.64 40.67
N SER A 336 -3.79 -22.44 40.73
CA SER A 336 -2.78 -23.46 41.04
C SER A 336 -3.22 -24.94 41.04
N SER A 337 -2.72 -25.68 40.05
CA SER A 337 -2.09 -27.02 40.15
C SER A 337 -1.64 -27.37 38.73
N GLY A 338 -0.38 -27.58 38.40
CA GLY A 338 0.61 -28.35 39.15
C GLY A 338 0.93 -29.60 38.34
N ASN A 339 2.01 -29.50 37.56
CA ASN A 339 2.97 -30.57 37.27
C ASN A 339 2.48 -31.84 36.53
N ASN A 340 3.08 -32.20 35.38
CA ASN A 340 4.39 -32.88 35.31
C ASN A 340 4.54 -33.69 34.00
N ASN A 341 5.71 -33.57 33.36
CA ASN A 341 6.48 -34.65 32.67
C ASN A 341 5.90 -35.33 31.40
N ASN A 342 6.67 -35.77 30.40
CA ASN A 342 8.11 -35.84 30.18
C ASN A 342 8.39 -36.11 28.69
N ASN A 343 9.61 -35.82 28.29
CA ASN A 343 10.29 -36.22 27.06
C ASN A 343 10.41 -37.75 26.87
N ASN A 344 10.46 -38.15 25.59
CA ASN A 344 11.42 -39.09 24.97
C ASN A 344 11.40 -40.59 25.35
N ALA A 345 11.12 -41.46 24.37
CA ALA A 345 12.00 -42.54 23.89
C ALA A 345 11.26 -43.45 22.87
N GLY A 346 12.03 -44.02 21.92
CA GLY A 346 11.58 -44.76 20.74
C GLY A 346 10.80 -46.05 21.00
N GLN A 347 10.11 -46.55 19.99
CA GLN A 347 10.57 -47.32 18.83
C GLN A 347 9.52 -47.25 17.72
#